data_AF-A0A352YZH2-F1
#
_entry.id   AF-A0A352YZH2-F1
#
_cell.length_a   1.000
_cell.length_b   1.000
_cell.length_c   1.000
_cell.angle_alpha   90.00
_cell.angle_beta   90.00
_cell.angle_gamma   90.00
#
_symmetry.space_group_name_H-M   'P 1'
#
loop_
_entity.id
_entity.type
_entity.pdbx_description
1 polymer ?
#
loop_
_entity_poly.entity_id
_entity_poly.type
_entity_poly.pdbx_seq_one_letter_code
_entity_poly.pdbx_strand_id
1 'polypeptide(L)'
;MRIVIDTNIAFSAILNTNSRISEIILQPGSKLNFYSTEQLYREIREHRQKIKALSGYSDIELDKIIELITGRIRFINPRLVSKEAYD
;
A
#
# COMPACT_ATOMS: atom_id res chain seq x y z
N MET A 1 11.38 2.47 13.20
CA MET A 1 10.18 3.33 13.32
C MET A 1 8.98 2.59 12.75
N ARG A 2 7.78 2.73 13.35
CA ARG A 2 6.54 2.16 12.81
C ARG A 2 5.78 3.26 12.07
N ILE A 3 5.43 3.03 10.82
CA ILE A 3 4.68 3.97 9.98
C ILE A 3 3.39 3.28 9.56
N VAL A 4 2.26 3.96 9.76
CA VAL A 4 0.97 3.51 9.20
C VAL A 4 0.83 4.12 7.81
N ILE A 5 0.55 3.26 6.82
CA ILE A 5 0.31 3.64 5.44
C ILE A 5 -1.19 3.62 5.19
N ASP A 6 -1.73 4.78 4.81
CA ASP A 6 -3.09 4.87 4.30
C ASP A 6 -3.13 4.42 2.82
N THR A 7 -4.35 4.29 2.32
CA THR A 7 -4.58 3.85 0.95
C THR A 7 -4.17 4.91 -0.07
N ASN A 8 -4.29 6.20 0.21
CA ASN A 8 -3.90 7.28 -0.72
C ASN A 8 -2.38 7.34 -0.92
N ILE A 9 -1.60 7.07 0.13
CA ILE A 9 -0.15 6.94 0.09
C ILE A 9 0.22 5.70 -0.73
N ALA A 10 -0.44 4.56 -0.51
CA ALA A 10 -0.22 3.37 -1.33
C ALA A 10 -0.62 3.60 -2.80
N PHE A 11 -1.74 4.28 -3.07
CA PHE A 11 -2.16 4.66 -4.41
C PHE A 11 -1.11 5.55 -5.08
N SER A 12 -0.61 6.56 -4.37
CA SER A 12 0.42 7.46 -4.90
C SER A 12 1.70 6.69 -5.25
N ALA A 13 2.07 5.72 -4.41
CA ALA A 13 3.24 4.88 -4.65
C ALA A 13 3.06 3.93 -5.85
N ILE A 14 1.87 3.35 -6.00
CA ILE A 14 1.51 2.47 -7.11
C ILE A 14 1.42 3.28 -8.42
N LEU A 15 0.80 4.45 -8.39
CA LEU A 15 0.60 5.30 -9.58
C LEU A 15 1.93 5.80 -10.17
N ASN A 16 2.94 6.03 -9.32
CA ASN A 16 4.26 6.47 -9.77
C ASN A 16 5.36 5.80 -8.94
N THR A 17 5.91 4.70 -9.46
CA THR A 17 6.99 3.94 -8.82
C THR A 17 8.32 4.70 -8.72
N ASN A 18 8.50 5.80 -9.45
CA ASN A 18 9.66 6.69 -9.36
C ASN A 18 9.45 7.84 -8.36
N SER A 19 8.32 7.86 -7.65
CA SER A 19 8.06 8.88 -6.63
C SER A 19 8.93 8.67 -5.38
N ARG A 20 9.15 9.75 -4.63
CA ARG A 20 9.86 9.67 -3.33
C ARG A 20 9.15 8.77 -2.32
N ILE A 21 7.82 8.67 -2.41
CA ILE A 21 7.03 7.77 -1.56
C ILE A 21 7.37 6.31 -1.89
N SER A 22 7.38 5.97 -3.19
CA SER A 22 7.73 4.63 -3.65
C SER A 22 9.18 4.28 -3.30
N GLU A 23 10.10 5.22 -3.46
CA GLU A 23 11.50 5.05 -3.06
C GLU A 23 11.61 4.71 -1.57
N ILE A 24 10.91 5.44 -0.69
CA ILE A 24 10.92 5.20 0.76
C ILE A 24 10.35 3.82 1.11
N ILE A 25 9.25 3.40 0.47
CA ILE A 25 8.58 2.11 0.73
C ILE A 25 9.46 0.94 0.26
N LEU A 26 10.03 1.06 -0.93
CA LEU A 26 10.81 0.02 -1.59
C LEU A 26 12.28 0.00 -1.15
N GLN A 27 12.74 0.99 -0.39
CA GLN A 27 14.14 1.10 0.04
C GLN A 27 14.62 -0.19 0.73
N PRO A 28 15.60 -0.90 0.15
CA PRO A 28 16.20 -2.07 0.77
C PRO A 28 16.93 -1.71 2.07
N GLY A 29 16.88 -2.60 3.07
CA GLY A 29 17.59 -2.39 4.34
C GLY A 29 17.05 -1.26 5.23
N SER A 30 15.91 -0.65 4.85
CA SER A 30 15.27 0.40 5.64
C SER A 30 14.88 -0.10 7.05
N LYS A 31 15.10 0.75 8.06
CA LYS A 31 14.66 0.51 9.46
C LYS A 31 13.19 0.90 9.69
N LEU A 32 12.49 1.28 8.63
CA LEU A 32 11.07 1.62 8.63
C LEU A 32 10.24 0.34 8.55
N ASN A 33 9.22 0.24 9.40
CA ASN A 33 8.27 -0.85 9.40
C ASN A 33 6.91 -0.27 9.02
N PHE A 34 6.40 -0.65 7.85
CA PHE A 34 5.13 -0.15 7.33
C PHE A 34 3.99 -1.06 7.77
N TYR A 35 2.87 -0.45 8.15
CA TYR A 35 1.67 -1.15 8.60
C TYR A 35 0.45 -0.59 7.89
N SER A 36 -0.53 -1.45 7.62
CA SER A 36 -1.86 -1.01 7.21
C SER A 36 -2.89 -2.07 7.60
N THR A 37 -4.12 -1.87 7.19
CA THR A 37 -5.22 -2.82 7.42
C THR A 37 -5.65 -3.46 6.12
N GLU A 38 -6.33 -4.60 6.21
CA GLU A 38 -6.89 -5.31 5.04
C GLU A 38 -7.86 -4.45 4.20
N GLN A 39 -8.34 -3.31 4.74
CA GLN A 39 -9.13 -2.34 3.99
C GLN A 39 -8.39 -1.81 2.76
N LEU A 40 -7.08 -1.58 2.87
CA LEU A 40 -6.28 -1.05 1.77
C LEU A 40 -6.28 -2.01 0.56
N TYR A 41 -6.27 -3.32 0.77
CA TYR A 41 -6.43 -4.29 -0.33
C TYR A 41 -7.80 -4.23 -1.00
N ARG A 42 -8.87 -3.99 -0.24
CA ARG A 42 -10.21 -3.80 -0.81
C ARG A 42 -10.24 -2.55 -1.68
N GLU A 43 -9.71 -1.45 -1.17
CA GLU A 43 -9.73 -0.18 -1.89
C GLU A 43 -8.85 -0.20 -3.14
N ILE A 44 -7.67 -0.85 -3.12
CA ILE A 44 -6.86 -1.10 -4.32
C ILE A 44 -7.66 -1.88 -5.37
N ARG A 45 -8.35 -2.95 -4.97
CA ARG A 45 -9.14 -3.77 -5.91
C ARG A 45 -10.30 -2.98 -6.50
N GLU A 46 -11.05 -2.26 -5.68
CA GLU A 46 -12.16 -1.41 -6.10
C GLU A 46 -11.71 -0.30 -7.06
N HIS A 47 -10.54 0.29 -6.82
CA HIS A 47 -10.01 1.39 -7.62
C HIS A 47 -9.03 0.94 -8.72
N ARG A 48 -8.83 -0.37 -8.90
CA ARG A 48 -7.81 -0.93 -9.81
C ARG A 48 -7.91 -0.36 -11.23
N GLN A 49 -9.14 -0.25 -11.77
CA GLN A 49 -9.36 0.29 -13.12
C GLN A 49 -8.94 1.75 -13.24
N LYS A 50 -9.22 2.57 -12.22
CA LYS A 50 -8.81 3.98 -12.17
C LYS A 50 -7.29 4.10 -12.05
N ILE A 51 -6.66 3.29 -11.20
CA ILE A 51 -5.21 3.25 -11.03
C ILE A 51 -4.52 2.87 -12.35
N LYS A 52 -5.03 1.85 -13.04
CA LYS A 52 -4.55 1.43 -14.36
C LYS A 52 -4.63 2.56 -15.38
N ALA A 53 -5.80 3.21 -15.48
CA ALA A 53 -6.03 4.28 -16.44
C ALA A 53 -5.09 5.50 -16.21
N LEU A 54 -4.78 5.82 -14.95
CA LEU A 54 -3.93 6.95 -14.60
C LEU A 54 -2.43 6.64 -14.71
N SER A 55 -2.02 5.40 -14.44
CA SER A 55 -0.61 4.97 -14.50
C SER A 55 -0.15 4.59 -15.91
N GLY A 56 -1.07 4.16 -16.78
CA GLY A 56 -0.74 3.66 -18.11
C GLY A 56 -0.15 2.25 -18.13
N TYR A 57 -0.19 1.53 -17.01
CA TYR A 57 0.35 0.17 -16.92
C TYR A 57 -0.54 -0.88 -17.62
N SER A 58 0.10 -1.92 -18.13
CA SER A 58 -0.57 -3.19 -18.44
C SER A 58 -1.09 -3.85 -17.16
N ASP A 59 -2.02 -4.81 -17.29
CA ASP A 59 -2.52 -5.55 -16.13
C ASP A 59 -1.39 -6.28 -15.38
N ILE A 60 -0.45 -6.86 -16.13
CA ILE A 60 0.69 -7.60 -15.57
C ILE A 60 1.61 -6.66 -14.79
N GLU A 61 1.89 -5.47 -15.33
CA GLU A 61 2.71 -4.47 -14.63
C GLU A 61 2.00 -3.95 -13.38
N LEU A 62 0.71 -3.64 -13.47
CA LEU A 62 -0.05 -3.15 -12.34
C LEU A 62 -0.10 -4.19 -11.21
N ASP A 63 -0.34 -5.46 -11.52
CA ASP A 63 -0.38 -6.51 -10.51
C ASP A 63 0.98 -6.69 -9.83
N LYS A 64 2.09 -6.65 -10.60
CA LYS A 64 3.45 -6.68 -10.06
C LYS A 64 3.74 -5.49 -9.14
N ILE A 65 3.33 -4.29 -9.53
CA ILE A 65 3.57 -3.08 -8.75
C ILE A 65 2.75 -3.10 -7.45
N ILE A 66 1.48 -3.52 -7.52
CA ILE A 66 0.66 -3.72 -6.34
C ILE A 66 1.35 -4.71 -5.39
N GLU A 67 1.77 -5.87 -5.89
CA GLU A 67 2.46 -6.90 -5.10
C GLU A 67 3.75 -6.36 -4.45
N LEU A 68 4.57 -5.62 -5.20
CA LEU A 68 5.80 -5.01 -4.69
C LEU A 68 5.54 -4.01 -3.58
N ILE A 69 4.55 -3.12 -3.75
CA ILE A 69 4.23 -2.10 -2.75
C ILE A 69 3.58 -2.73 -1.52
N THR A 70 2.57 -3.58 -1.70
CA THR A 70 1.87 -4.21 -0.57
C THR A 70 2.74 -5.23 0.14
N GLY A 71 3.66 -5.89 -0.55
CA GLY A 71 4.62 -6.82 0.05
C GLY A 71 5.59 -6.17 1.04
N ARG A 72 5.74 -4.85 1.02
CA ARG A 72 6.51 -4.08 2.02
C ARG A 72 5.68 -3.65 3.23
N ILE A 73 4.36 -3.84 3.20
CA ILE A 73 3.43 -3.40 4.23
C ILE A 73 2.97 -4.60 5.05
N ARG A 74 3.10 -4.51 6.37
CA ARG A 74 2.55 -5.51 7.29
C ARG A 74 1.07 -5.23 7.54
N PHE A 75 0.21 -6.12 7.09
CA PHE A 75 -1.23 -5.98 7.29
C PHE A 75 -1.66 -6.51 8.65
N ILE A 76 -2.46 -5.70 9.33
CA ILE A 76 -3.06 -6.00 10.63
C ILE A 76 -4.56 -6.16 10.43
N ASN A 77 -5.14 -7.22 10.98
CA ASN A 77 -6.58 -7.40 11.00
C ASN A 77 -7.17 -6.52 12.13
N PRO A 78 -7.95 -5.47 11.83
CA PRO A 78 -8.50 -4.57 12.85
C PRO A 78 -9.39 -5.30 13.86
N ARG A 79 -9.99 -6.43 13.45
CA ARG A 79 -10.85 -7.25 14.32
C ARG A 79 -10.09 -7.90 15.48
N LEU A 80 -8.76 -7.91 15.45
CA LEU A 80 -7.91 -8.43 16.52
C LEU A 80 -7.52 -7.36 17.55
N VAL A 81 -7.83 -6.09 17.28
CA VAL A 81 -7.55 -5.00 18.20
C VAL A 81 -8.74 -4.88 19.15
N SER A 82 -8.49 -4.83 20.47
CA SER A 82 -9.56 -4.72 21.46
C SER A 82 -10.41 -3.48 21.21
N LYS A 83 -11.72 -3.61 21.37
CA LYS A 83 -12.66 -2.48 21.27
C LYS A 83 -12.32 -1.38 22.28
N GLU A 84 -11.82 -1.77 23.45
CA GLU A 84 -11.39 -0.85 24.52
C GLU A 84 -10.24 0.08 24.11
N ALA A 85 -9.54 -0.21 23.01
CA ALA A 85 -8.47 0.66 22.48
C ALA A 85 -8.99 1.76 21.53
N TYR A 86 -10.28 1.71 21.15
CA TYR A 86 -10.91 2.64 20.21
C TYR A 86 -12.03 3.49 20.84
N ASP A 87 -12.54 3.12 22.02
CA ASP A 87 -13.53 3.86 22.82
C ASP A 87 -12.84 4.83 23.79
#